data_AF-D1YHL4-F1
#
_entry.id   AF-D1YHL4-F1
#
_cell.length_a   1.000
_cell.length_b   1.000
_cell.length_c   1.000
_cell.angle_alpha   90.00
_cell.angle_beta   90.00
_cell.angle_gamma   90.00
#
_symmetry.space_group_name_H-M   'P 1'
#
loop_
_entity.id
_entity.type
_entity.pdbx_description
1 polymer ?
#
loop_
_entity_poly.entity_id
_entity_poly.type
_entity_poly.pdbx_seq_one_letter_code
_entity_poly.pdbx_strand_id
1 'polypeptide(L)'
;MYPRKLGKKDALRHYKNWRKSNKENTYELMLNKLNTYLKYLRIKHIPLEYTLHGSTWFNGRYDDELDMAPAKPRFNQQVKPVRRATNWDKVQQQQSQTTPQMTQEERNAIFREYGR
;
A
#
# COMPACT_ATOMS: atom_id res chain seq x y z
N MET A 1 -15.87 16.86 3.04
CA MET A 1 -16.26 15.73 3.93
C MET A 1 -17.39 14.94 3.27
N TYR A 2 -17.11 13.73 2.81
CA TYR A 2 -18.07 12.85 2.13
C TYR A 2 -18.78 11.93 3.14
N PRO A 3 -20.05 11.60 2.88
CA PRO A 3 -20.33 10.31 2.26
C PRO A 3 -20.88 10.46 0.84
N ARG A 4 -20.31 9.75 -0.15
CA ARG A 4 -20.86 9.69 -1.52
C ARG A 4 -22.17 8.89 -1.47
N LYS A 5 -23.32 9.56 -1.35
CA LYS A 5 -24.66 8.95 -1.40
C LYS A 5 -25.03 8.44 -2.81
N LEU A 6 -24.04 8.06 -3.62
CA LEU A 6 -24.25 7.62 -4.99
C LEU A 6 -25.05 6.32 -5.01
N GLY A 7 -26.07 6.27 -5.85
CA GLY A 7 -26.80 5.03 -6.15
C GLY A 7 -27.71 4.50 -5.05
N LYS A 8 -27.97 5.23 -3.95
CA LYS A 8 -28.88 4.74 -2.88
C LYS A 8 -30.31 4.47 -3.38
N LYS A 9 -30.84 5.39 -4.22
CA LYS A 9 -32.18 5.24 -4.82
C LYS A 9 -32.24 4.03 -5.75
N ASP A 10 -31.21 3.86 -6.58
CA ASP A 10 -31.11 2.74 -7.52
C ASP A 10 -30.93 1.41 -6.78
N ALA A 11 -30.06 1.35 -5.77
CA ALA A 11 -29.88 0.18 -4.91
C ALA A 11 -31.20 -0.31 -4.31
N LEU A 12 -32.00 0.62 -3.77
CA LEU A 12 -33.32 0.29 -3.22
C LEU A 12 -34.28 -0.21 -4.30
N ARG A 13 -34.26 0.39 -5.49
CA ARG A 13 -35.07 -0.07 -6.63
C ARG A 13 -34.69 -1.49 -7.04
N HIS A 14 -33.39 -1.78 -7.18
CA HIS A 14 -32.90 -3.12 -7.52
C HIS A 14 -33.29 -4.16 -6.46
N TYR A 15 -33.11 -3.86 -5.17
CA TYR A 15 -33.56 -4.75 -4.09
C TYR A 15 -35.07 -5.02 -4.12
N LYS A 16 -35.90 -3.98 -4.35
CA LYS A 16 -37.35 -4.15 -4.48
C LYS A 16 -37.73 -5.02 -5.67
N ASN A 17 -37.04 -4.85 -6.81
CA ASN A 17 -37.27 -5.67 -7.99
C ASN A 17 -36.86 -7.13 -7.74
N TRP A 18 -35.72 -7.36 -7.10
CA TRP A 18 -35.27 -8.68 -6.67
C TRP A 18 -36.27 -9.35 -5.71
N ARG A 19 -36.80 -8.61 -4.73
CA ARG A 19 -37.87 -9.12 -3.84
C ARG A 19 -39.15 -9.53 -4.57
N LYS A 20 -39.45 -8.89 -5.70
CA LYS A 20 -40.65 -9.15 -6.49
C LYS A 20 -40.47 -10.29 -7.50
N SER A 21 -39.25 -10.65 -7.87
CA SER A 21 -39.01 -11.64 -8.93
C SER A 21 -39.28 -13.08 -8.47
N ASN A 22 -39.01 -13.42 -7.21
CA ASN A 22 -39.28 -14.75 -6.65
C ASN A 22 -39.73 -14.61 -5.18
N LYS A 23 -40.66 -15.48 -4.75
CA LYS A 23 -41.14 -15.58 -3.36
C LYS A 23 -40.03 -16.01 -2.39
N GLU A 24 -39.04 -16.77 -2.86
CA GLU A 24 -37.90 -17.26 -2.07
C GLU A 24 -36.89 -16.17 -1.73
N ASN A 25 -36.93 -15.03 -2.43
CA ASN A 25 -35.96 -13.95 -2.28
C ASN A 25 -36.18 -13.20 -0.97
N THR A 26 -35.89 -13.79 0.19
CA THR A 26 -36.19 -13.20 1.51
C THR A 26 -35.18 -12.12 1.92
N TYR A 27 -35.60 -11.21 2.79
CA TYR A 27 -34.69 -10.23 3.40
C TYR A 27 -33.47 -10.90 4.04
N GLU A 28 -33.68 -12.00 4.76
CA GLU A 28 -32.63 -12.78 5.41
C GLU A 28 -31.60 -13.33 4.42
N LEU A 29 -32.05 -13.79 3.24
CA LEU A 29 -31.17 -14.28 2.19
C LEU A 29 -30.25 -13.17 1.68
N MET A 30 -30.81 -11.98 1.43
CA MET A 30 -30.02 -10.83 0.99
C MET A 30 -29.07 -10.34 2.08
N LEU A 31 -29.50 -10.35 3.34
CA LEU A 31 -28.66 -10.00 4.48
C LEU A 31 -27.47 -10.96 4.61
N ASN A 32 -27.70 -12.27 4.41
CA ASN A 32 -26.63 -13.27 4.41
C ASN A 32 -25.62 -13.02 3.27
N LYS A 33 -26.11 -12.76 2.04
CA LYS A 33 -25.25 -12.39 0.90
C LYS A 33 -24.42 -11.14 1.21
N LEU A 34 -25.02 -10.12 1.82
CA LEU A 34 -24.32 -8.90 2.21
C LEU A 34 -23.24 -9.17 3.27
N ASN A 35 -23.56 -9.95 4.30
CA ASN A 35 -22.59 -10.32 5.34
C ASN A 35 -21.41 -11.12 4.77
N THR A 36 -21.69 -12.02 3.83
CA THR A 36 -20.68 -12.78 3.10
C THR A 36 -19.76 -11.86 2.30
N TYR A 37 -20.31 -10.89 1.58
CA TYR A 37 -19.54 -9.88 0.87
C TYR A 37 -18.68 -9.00 1.81
N LEU A 38 -19.23 -8.54 2.94
CA LEU A 38 -18.47 -7.78 3.94
C LEU A 38 -17.31 -8.60 4.53
N LYS A 39 -17.52 -9.90 4.75
CA LYS A 39 -16.48 -10.83 5.20
C LYS A 39 -15.36 -10.95 4.17
N TYR A 40 -15.70 -11.07 2.89
CA TYR A 40 -14.74 -11.08 1.78
C TYR A 40 -13.88 -9.81 1.74
N LEU A 41 -14.51 -8.63 1.83
CA LEU A 41 -13.78 -7.35 1.84
C LEU A 41 -12.76 -7.28 2.98
N ARG A 42 -13.12 -7.82 4.16
CA ARG A 42 -12.24 -7.89 5.33
C ARG A 42 -11.06 -8.85 5.10
N ILE A 43 -11.30 -10.03 4.51
CA ILE A 43 -10.27 -11.04 4.23
C ILE A 43 -9.26 -10.55 3.19
N LYS A 44 -9.74 -9.85 2.16
CA LYS A 44 -8.88 -9.32 1.08
C LYS A 44 -8.26 -7.95 1.40
N HIS A 45 -8.56 -7.37 2.56
CA HIS A 45 -8.12 -6.03 2.96
C HIS A 45 -8.42 -4.94 1.90
N ILE A 46 -9.61 -4.99 1.31
CA ILE A 46 -10.02 -4.04 0.26
C ILE A 46 -10.46 -2.73 0.92
N PRO A 47 -9.88 -1.56 0.56
CA PRO A 47 -10.30 -0.28 1.09
C PRO A 47 -11.73 0.05 0.64
N LEU A 48 -12.48 0.77 1.48
CA LEU A 48 -13.85 1.21 1.18
C LEU A 48 -13.97 1.99 -0.14
N GLU A 49 -12.93 2.70 -0.55
CA GLU A 49 -12.87 3.47 -1.80
C GLU A 49 -13.01 2.60 -3.06
N TYR A 50 -12.58 1.34 -2.97
CA TYR A 50 -12.62 0.37 -4.08
C TYR A 50 -13.78 -0.62 -3.95
N THR A 51 -14.67 -0.41 -2.97
CA THR A 51 -15.84 -1.27 -2.81
C THR A 51 -16.90 -0.91 -3.85
N LEU A 52 -17.63 -1.93 -4.30
CA LEU A 52 -18.76 -1.74 -5.20
C LEU A 52 -19.79 -0.79 -4.57
N HIS A 53 -20.29 0.14 -5.38
CA HIS A 53 -21.44 0.94 -4.98
C HIS A 53 -22.67 0.04 -4.77
N GLY A 54 -23.52 0.41 -3.82
CA GLY A 54 -24.73 -0.36 -3.53
C GLY A 54 -25.60 -0.58 -4.76
N SER A 55 -25.72 0.40 -5.65
CA SER A 55 -26.47 0.25 -6.91
C SER A 55 -25.91 -0.86 -7.79
N THR A 56 -24.59 -0.95 -7.92
CA THR A 56 -23.91 -1.99 -8.70
C THR A 56 -24.05 -3.34 -8.03
N TRP A 57 -23.89 -3.40 -6.70
CA TRP A 57 -23.96 -4.67 -5.97
C TRP A 57 -25.38 -5.27 -5.98
N PHE A 58 -26.40 -4.46 -5.72
CA PHE A 58 -27.80 -4.91 -5.78
C PHE A 58 -28.30 -5.19 -7.21
N ASN A 59 -27.59 -4.74 -8.25
CA ASN A 59 -27.90 -5.03 -9.65
C ASN A 59 -27.31 -6.37 -10.14
N GLY A 60 -27.27 -7.38 -9.27
CA GLY A 60 -26.92 -8.77 -9.65
C GLY A 60 -25.55 -9.26 -9.18
N ARG A 61 -24.66 -8.41 -8.67
CA ARG A 61 -23.32 -8.85 -8.19
C ARG A 61 -23.34 -9.53 -6.81
N TYR A 62 -24.50 -9.62 -6.17
CA TYR A 62 -24.67 -10.35 -4.91
C TYR A 62 -24.53 -11.88 -5.07
N ASP A 63 -24.52 -12.40 -6.30
CA ASP A 63 -24.33 -13.82 -6.63
C ASP A 63 -22.94 -14.14 -7.19
N ASP A 64 -22.04 -13.17 -7.22
CA ASP A 64 -20.67 -13.40 -7.67
C ASP A 64 -19.96 -14.43 -6.78
N GLU A 65 -19.19 -15.32 -7.41
CA GLU A 65 -18.34 -16.25 -6.70
C GLU A 65 -17.19 -15.50 -6.00
N LEU A 66 -17.21 -15.47 -4.67
CA LEU A 66 -16.23 -14.77 -3.86
C LEU A 66 -15.17 -15.75 -3.34
N ASP A 67 -13.93 -15.57 -3.78
CA ASP A 67 -12.79 -16.30 -3.22
C ASP A 67 -12.49 -15.85 -1.78
N MET A 68 -12.83 -16.71 -0.81
CA MET A 68 -12.62 -16.50 0.62
C MET A 68 -11.19 -16.82 1.09
N ALA A 69 -10.27 -17.17 0.18
CA ALA A 69 -8.88 -17.37 0.55
C ALA A 69 -8.27 -16.04 1.05
N PRO A 70 -7.47 -16.05 2.13
CA PRO A 70 -6.77 -14.88 2.60
C PRO A 70 -5.86 -14.30 1.50
N ALA A 71 -5.73 -12.98 1.49
CA ALA A 71 -4.79 -12.33 0.57
C ALA A 71 -3.39 -12.91 0.82
N LYS A 72 -2.80 -13.52 -0.21
CA LYS A 72 -1.44 -14.04 -0.11
C LYS A 72 -0.51 -12.87 0.24
N PRO A 73 0.31 -12.98 1.30
CA PRO A 73 1.29 -11.96 1.60
C PRO A 73 2.17 -11.74 0.36
N ARG A 74 2.31 -10.49 -0.07
CA ARG A 74 3.17 -10.11 -1.19
C ARG A 74 4.63 -10.21 -0.75
N PHE A 75 5.13 -11.42 -0.57
CA PHE A 75 6.53 -11.69 -0.19
C PHE A 75 7.56 -11.21 -1.23
N ASN A 76 7.11 -10.86 -2.45
CA ASN A 76 7.95 -10.41 -3.55
C ASN A 76 7.75 -8.93 -3.93
N GLN A 77 7.27 -8.06 -3.02
CA GLN A 77 7.59 -6.65 -3.18
C GLN A 77 9.08 -6.50 -2.92
N GLN A 78 9.84 -6.62 -4.02
CA GLN A 78 11.27 -6.44 -4.10
C GLN A 78 11.68 -5.37 -3.09
N VAL A 79 12.33 -5.81 -2.01
CA VAL A 79 12.98 -4.89 -1.08
C VAL A 79 14.01 -4.19 -1.93
N LYS A 80 13.66 -2.99 -2.44
CA LYS A 80 14.62 -2.16 -3.16
C LYS A 80 15.81 -2.05 -2.21
N PRO A 81 17.01 -2.49 -2.60
CA PRO A 81 18.15 -2.43 -1.71
C PRO A 81 18.38 -0.97 -1.38
N VAL A 82 17.92 -0.55 -0.19
CA VAL A 82 18.16 0.79 0.32
C VAL A 82 19.64 0.80 0.67
N ARG A 83 20.44 1.44 -0.18
CA ARG A 83 21.86 1.68 0.13
C ARG A 83 21.88 2.49 1.43
N ARG A 84 22.52 1.93 2.46
CA ARG A 84 22.77 2.67 3.70
C ARG A 84 23.65 3.87 3.35
N ALA A 85 23.41 5.01 3.99
CA ALA A 85 24.25 6.18 3.82
C ALA A 85 25.72 5.79 4.08
N THR A 86 26.63 6.31 3.25
CA THR A 86 28.07 6.15 3.46
C THR A 86 28.42 6.65 4.87
N ASN A 87 29.14 5.84 5.63
CA ASN A 87 29.65 6.26 6.93
C ASN A 87 30.84 7.20 6.70
N TRP A 88 30.62 8.51 6.86
CA TRP A 88 31.64 9.53 6.63
C TRP A 88 32.80 9.46 7.64
N ASP A 89 32.57 9.01 8.86
CA ASP A 89 33.63 8.87 9.88
C ASP A 89 34.70 7.86 9.46
N LYS A 90 34.28 6.72 8.88
CA LYS A 90 35.20 5.70 8.37
C LYS A 90 36.02 6.19 7.18
N VAL A 91 35.43 7.03 6.33
CA VAL A 91 36.12 7.61 5.17
C VAL A 91 37.23 8.56 5.63
N GLN A 92 36.97 9.38 6.66
CA GLN A 92 38.00 10.27 7.20
C GLN A 92 39.17 9.53 7.84
N GLN A 93 38.90 8.45 8.58
CA GLN A 93 39.98 7.64 9.19
C GLN A 93 40.88 7.00 8.12
N GLN A 94 40.31 6.47 7.04
CA GLN A 94 41.10 5.89 5.93
C GLN A 94 41.93 6.93 5.19
N GLN A 95 41.41 8.15 5.00
CA GLN A 95 42.18 9.25 4.40
C GLN A 95 43.37 9.64 5.28
N SER A 96 43.18 9.73 6.60
CA SER A 96 44.25 10.09 7.54
C SER A 96 45.41 9.08 7.60
N GLN A 97 45.16 7.81 7.25
CA GLN A 97 46.16 6.74 7.21
C GLN A 97 46.91 6.66 5.88
N THR A 98 46.30 7.14 4.78
CA THR A 98 46.84 7.00 3.42
C THR A 98 47.56 8.25 2.94
N THR A 99 47.27 9.42 3.51
CA THR A 99 48.06 10.62 3.28
C THR A 99 49.37 10.55 4.07
N PRO A 100 50.55 10.54 3.42
CA PRO A 100 51.81 10.75 4.14
C PRO A 100 51.74 12.12 4.82
N GLN A 101 51.76 12.12 6.15
CA GLN A 101 51.80 13.35 6.93
C GLN A 101 53.21 13.93 6.85
N MET A 102 53.41 14.87 5.94
CA MET A 102 54.62 15.68 5.89
C MET A 102 54.83 16.36 7.25
N THR A 103 56.01 16.17 7.83
CA THR A 103 56.38 16.76 9.11
C THR A 103 56.37 18.28 9.02
N GLN A 104 56.20 18.96 10.16
CA GLN A 104 56.18 20.42 10.19
C GLN A 104 57.49 21.03 9.64
N GLU A 105 58.60 20.31 9.80
CA GLU A 105 59.92 20.69 9.31
C GLU A 105 60.02 20.59 7.79
N GLU A 106 59.55 19.48 7.21
CA GLU A 106 59.46 19.30 5.75
C GLU A 106 58.53 20.34 5.11
N ARG A 107 57.41 20.66 5.76
CA ARG A 107 56.51 21.74 5.31
C ARG A 107 57.23 23.08 5.25
N ASN A 108 57.92 23.44 6.34
CA ASN A 108 58.65 24.70 6.44
C ASN A 108 59.81 24.78 5.45
N ALA A 109 60.47 23.65 5.13
CA ALA A 109 61.52 23.57 4.13
C ALA A 109 60.98 23.88 2.72
N ILE A 110 59.84 23.30 2.34
CA ILE A 110 59.20 23.55 1.04
C ILE A 110 58.81 25.03 0.90
N PHE A 111 58.22 25.63 1.94
CA PHE A 111 57.86 27.06 1.89
C PHE A 111 59.08 27.97 1.75
N ARG A 112 60.24 27.61 2.32
CA ARG A 112 61.49 28.35 2.16
C ARG A 112 62.08 28.19 0.76
N GLU A 113 61.95 27.02 0.16
CA GLU A 113 62.57 26.68 -1.13
C GLU A 113 61.76 27.22 -2.32
N TYR A 114 60.43 27.19 -2.25
CA TYR A 114 59.54 27.55 -3.36
C TYR A 114 58.73 28.85 -3.14
N GLY A 115 58.93 29.54 -2.01
CA GLY A 115 58.18 30.76 -1.64
C GLY A 115 58.77 32.08 -2.17
N ARG A 116 59.60 32.05 -3.21
CA ARG A 116 60.23 33.22 -3.84
C ARG A 116 59.65 33.47 -5.23
#